data_AF-A0A8T2ZM30-F1
#
_entry.id   AF-A0A8T2ZM30-F1
#
_cell.length_a   1.000
_cell.length_b   1.000
_cell.length_c   1.000
_cell.angle_alpha   90.00
_cell.angle_beta   90.00
_cell.angle_gamma   90.00
#
_symmetry.space_group_name_H-M   'P 1'
#
loop_
_entity.id
_entity.type
_entity.pdbx_description
1 polymer ?
#
loop_
_entity_poly.entity_id
_entity_poly.type
_entity_poly.pdbx_seq_one_letter_code
_entity_poly.pdbx_strand_id
1 'polypeptide(L)'
;MAMLLKKVWESVSNRATSFSSSSIDSVTTPLSYTESSSSLGGFDRLPIDVVLQIVRLVGPKDAARLSVVCKSWRPLVSDNRLWIYFLQNYHDTWDSVFFVETHLRSGYPIQTFSSPITELSFMRIYGQRVQVPGAVIVDGGSGHCKYGWSKNACPTGRSATFLEFGNIESPMYSRLQHFFATIYSRMQVKASAHPIVVSLPLCHYDDTESARASRRQLKDAIYTALFDMNVPAVCAINQATLALYAAQRTSGIVVNIGFQVTSVVPILHGKVMRTVGVEVMGVGALKLTGFLREQMQQNNLNFESLHTVHTLKENLCYVAADYEAELYKDTQASFEVPGEGWFTLSKERFKTGEVLFQPCIAGVCAMGLQQAVALCMDHCHAAELTEDDSWFKTIVLSGGTACLPGLAGKKKKIEL
;
A
#
# COMPACT_ATOMS: atom_id res chain seq x y z
N MET A 1 -9.81 49.63 -36.55
CA MET A 1 -10.07 49.32 -35.12
C MET A 1 -8.75 49.13 -34.35
N ALA A 2 -7.76 50.01 -34.55
CA ALA A 2 -6.40 49.89 -34.00
C ALA A 2 -5.93 51.15 -33.23
N MET A 3 -6.83 52.11 -32.97
CA MET A 3 -6.54 53.35 -32.22
C MET A 3 -7.16 53.41 -30.81
N LEU A 4 -8.03 52.46 -30.43
CA LEU A 4 -8.60 52.38 -29.08
C LEU A 4 -7.72 51.62 -28.08
N LEU A 5 -6.83 50.74 -28.56
CA LEU A 5 -5.92 49.97 -27.70
C LEU A 5 -4.68 50.76 -27.27
N LYS A 6 -4.30 51.82 -27.98
CA LYS A 6 -3.12 52.64 -27.65
C LYS A 6 -3.38 53.63 -26.51
N LYS A 7 -4.61 54.14 -26.36
CA LYS A 7 -4.99 55.07 -25.28
C LYS A 7 -5.22 54.40 -23.91
N VAL A 8 -5.51 53.10 -23.86
CA VAL A 8 -5.65 52.37 -22.59
C VAL A 8 -4.28 52.01 -21.99
N TRP A 9 -3.27 51.78 -22.83
CA TRP A 9 -1.92 51.43 -22.39
C TRP A 9 -1.17 52.62 -21.76
N GLU A 10 -1.33 53.83 -22.31
CA GLU A 10 -0.67 55.03 -21.76
C GLU A 10 -1.28 55.52 -20.42
N SER A 11 -2.52 55.17 -20.10
CA SER A 11 -3.15 55.58 -18.83
C SER A 11 -2.78 54.70 -17.63
N VAL A 12 -2.22 53.50 -17.86
CA VAL A 12 -1.84 52.57 -16.78
C VAL A 12 -0.35 52.76 -16.40
N SER A 13 0.49 53.23 -17.33
CA SER A 13 1.92 53.38 -17.09
C SER A 13 2.29 54.59 -16.19
N ASN A 14 1.39 55.55 -16.00
CA ASN A 14 1.64 56.75 -15.19
C ASN A 14 1.23 56.65 -13.71
N ARG A 15 0.84 55.46 -13.22
CA ARG A 15 0.44 55.26 -11.81
C ARG A 15 1.43 54.47 -10.97
N ALA A 16 2.56 54.06 -11.53
CA ALA A 16 3.56 53.22 -10.86
C ALA A 16 4.86 53.97 -10.54
N THR A 17 4.76 55.22 -10.08
CA THR A 17 5.89 55.91 -9.42
C THR A 17 5.34 56.90 -8.41
N SER A 18 5.14 56.46 -7.16
CA SER A 18 5.38 57.31 -5.99
C SER A 18 5.20 56.53 -4.68
N PHE A 19 6.13 56.79 -3.75
CA PHE A 19 6.12 56.53 -2.31
C PHE A 19 6.55 55.15 -1.78
N SER A 20 7.85 55.09 -1.45
CA SER A 20 8.37 54.44 -0.25
C SER A 20 8.51 55.48 0.88
N SER A 21 7.92 55.24 2.06
CA SER A 21 8.64 55.25 3.36
C SER A 21 7.72 55.09 4.58
N SER A 22 8.13 54.15 5.44
CA SER A 22 8.06 54.14 6.92
C SER A 22 6.70 54.10 7.65
N SER A 23 6.41 53.00 8.37
CA SER A 23 6.55 52.88 9.85
C SER A 23 5.62 51.80 10.44
N ILE A 24 6.23 50.85 11.14
CA ILE A 24 5.82 50.06 12.34
C ILE A 24 4.34 50.15 12.79
N ASP A 25 3.62 49.03 12.83
CA ASP A 25 3.14 48.42 14.10
C ASP A 25 2.43 47.06 13.90
N SER A 26 2.49 46.27 14.98
CA SER A 26 2.01 44.90 15.17
C SER A 26 0.53 44.62 14.81
N VAL A 27 0.25 43.42 14.30
CA VAL A 27 -0.76 42.46 14.81
C VAL A 27 -0.84 41.24 13.86
N THR A 28 -0.89 40.07 14.48
CA THR A 28 -1.05 38.71 13.97
C THR A 28 -2.01 38.53 12.78
N THR A 29 -1.57 37.83 11.73
CA THR A 29 -2.44 37.18 10.72
C THR A 29 -1.75 35.94 10.14
N PRO A 30 -2.51 34.91 9.71
CA PRO A 30 -1.98 33.59 9.35
C PRO A 30 -1.30 33.61 7.98
N LEU A 31 -0.28 32.76 7.83
CA LEU A 31 0.47 32.52 6.60
C LEU A 31 -0.47 32.26 5.41
N SER A 32 -0.72 33.30 4.62
CA SER A 32 -1.28 33.18 3.28
C SER A 32 -0.18 32.67 2.36
N TYR A 33 -0.31 31.43 1.92
CA TYR A 33 0.39 30.94 0.73
C TYR A 33 0.04 31.87 -0.43
N THR A 34 1.01 32.65 -0.89
CA THR A 34 0.96 33.32 -2.19
C THR A 34 1.09 32.24 -3.26
N GLU A 35 -0.01 31.55 -3.55
CA GLU A 35 -0.16 30.84 -4.82
C GLU A 35 -0.42 31.88 -5.90
N SER A 36 0.37 31.79 -6.98
CA SER A 36 0.15 32.51 -8.22
C SER A 36 -1.28 32.26 -8.70
N SER A 37 -2.17 33.25 -8.57
CA SER A 37 -3.56 33.16 -9.02
C SER A 37 -3.60 32.95 -10.54
N SER A 38 -3.81 31.71 -10.95
CA SER A 38 -4.09 31.35 -12.33
C SER A 38 -5.51 31.81 -12.66
N SER A 39 -5.65 32.89 -13.44
CA SER A 39 -6.95 33.48 -13.81
C SER A 39 -7.76 32.55 -14.71
N LEU A 40 -9.06 32.36 -14.42
CA LEU A 40 -10.04 31.68 -15.27
C LEU A 40 -10.69 32.65 -16.29
N GLY A 41 -10.19 33.89 -16.38
CA GLY A 41 -10.70 34.92 -17.27
C GLY A 41 -12.06 35.44 -16.82
N GLY A 42 -13.06 35.44 -17.70
CA GLY A 42 -14.41 35.95 -17.40
C GLY A 42 -15.13 35.20 -16.26
N PHE A 43 -14.67 34.00 -15.92
CA PHE A 43 -15.23 33.17 -14.84
C PHE A 43 -14.72 33.55 -13.45
N ASP A 44 -13.66 34.37 -13.33
CA ASP A 44 -13.15 34.84 -12.03
C ASP A 44 -14.18 35.71 -11.27
N ARG A 45 -15.23 36.17 -11.96
CA ARG A 45 -16.33 36.98 -11.38
C ARG A 45 -17.45 36.12 -10.80
N LEU A 46 -17.41 34.81 -11.00
CA LEU A 46 -18.45 33.89 -10.52
C LEU A 46 -17.99 33.18 -9.23
N PRO A 47 -18.90 32.97 -8.26
CA PRO A 47 -18.63 32.12 -7.11
C PRO A 47 -18.22 30.70 -7.53
N ILE A 48 -17.26 30.10 -6.81
CA ILE A 48 -16.62 28.83 -7.19
C ILE A 48 -17.61 27.65 -7.26
N ASP A 49 -18.65 27.68 -6.44
CA ASP A 49 -19.75 26.74 -6.42
C ASP A 49 -20.60 26.81 -7.70
N VAL A 50 -20.84 28.01 -8.22
CA VAL A 50 -21.52 28.20 -9.51
C VAL A 50 -20.65 27.69 -10.65
N VAL A 51 -19.34 27.94 -10.60
CA VAL A 51 -18.39 27.43 -11.60
C VAL A 51 -18.34 25.89 -11.55
N LEU A 52 -18.37 25.27 -10.37
CA LEU A 52 -18.43 23.82 -10.23
C LEU A 52 -19.73 23.22 -10.83
N GLN A 53 -20.87 23.89 -10.66
CA GLN A 53 -22.13 23.47 -11.30
C GLN A 53 -22.09 23.58 -12.81
N ILE A 54 -21.48 24.65 -13.35
CA ILE A 54 -21.26 24.79 -14.79
C ILE A 54 -20.42 23.61 -15.29
N VAL A 55 -19.32 23.29 -14.61
CA VAL A 55 -18.44 22.15 -14.98
C VAL A 55 -19.17 20.81 -14.90
N ARG A 56 -20.06 20.61 -13.93
CA ARG A 56 -20.93 19.42 -13.85
C ARG A 56 -21.83 19.25 -15.06
N LEU A 57 -22.34 20.35 -15.63
CA LEU A 57 -23.24 20.31 -16.79
C LEU A 57 -22.52 19.98 -18.10
N VAL A 58 -21.23 20.32 -18.23
CA VAL A 58 -20.45 20.02 -19.44
C VAL A 58 -20.07 18.52 -19.54
N GLY A 59 -20.21 17.77 -18.43
CA GLY A 59 -19.93 16.33 -18.38
C GLY A 59 -18.43 15.99 -18.26
N PRO A 60 -18.10 14.72 -17.97
CA PRO A 60 -16.75 14.31 -17.56
C PRO A 60 -15.68 14.52 -18.65
N LYS A 61 -16.03 14.25 -19.90
CA LYS A 61 -15.11 14.35 -21.05
C LYS A 61 -14.66 15.79 -21.27
N ASP A 62 -15.61 16.72 -21.33
CA ASP A 62 -15.31 18.11 -21.59
C ASP A 62 -14.78 18.83 -20.34
N ALA A 63 -15.19 18.41 -19.13
CA ALA A 63 -14.56 18.83 -17.88
C ALA A 63 -13.06 18.50 -17.84
N ALA A 64 -12.67 17.27 -18.21
CA ALA A 64 -11.25 16.89 -18.32
C ALA A 64 -10.51 17.77 -19.34
N ARG A 65 -11.13 18.07 -20.49
CA ARG A 65 -10.54 18.91 -21.54
C ARG A 65 -10.30 20.35 -21.08
N LEU A 66 -11.14 20.92 -20.22
CA LEU A 66 -10.93 22.27 -19.67
C LEU A 66 -9.56 22.41 -18.99
N SER A 67 -9.11 21.37 -18.28
CA SER A 67 -7.80 21.34 -17.61
C SER A 67 -6.60 21.32 -18.57
N VAL A 68 -6.82 20.86 -19.80
CA VAL A 68 -5.83 20.82 -20.89
C VAL A 68 -5.75 22.17 -21.61
N VAL A 69 -6.91 22.81 -21.80
CA VAL A 69 -7.00 24.11 -22.48
C VAL A 69 -6.45 25.24 -21.61
N CYS A 70 -6.69 25.23 -20.30
CA CYS A 70 -6.16 26.24 -19.40
C CYS A 70 -5.86 25.66 -18.00
N LYS A 71 -4.61 25.87 -17.55
CA LYS A 71 -4.10 25.33 -16.27
C LYS A 71 -4.89 25.82 -15.05
N SER A 72 -5.55 26.97 -15.16
CA SER A 72 -6.40 27.55 -14.10
C SER A 72 -7.60 26.67 -13.75
N TRP A 73 -8.07 25.81 -14.67
CA TRP A 73 -9.16 24.87 -14.41
C TRP A 73 -8.70 23.62 -13.66
N ARG A 74 -7.40 23.35 -13.59
CA ARG A 74 -6.86 22.10 -13.06
C ARG A 74 -7.24 21.83 -11.60
N PRO A 75 -7.23 22.80 -10.66
CA PRO A 75 -7.66 22.56 -9.29
C PRO A 75 -9.13 22.17 -9.19
N LEU A 76 -10.00 22.83 -9.97
CA LEU A 76 -11.43 22.58 -9.99
C LEU A 76 -11.76 21.23 -10.64
N VAL A 77 -11.10 20.91 -11.75
CA VAL A 77 -11.27 19.65 -12.47
C VAL A 77 -10.60 18.49 -11.72
N SER A 78 -9.63 18.73 -10.84
CA SER A 78 -9.04 17.66 -10.01
C SER A 78 -9.81 17.38 -8.72
N ASP A 79 -10.95 18.07 -8.50
CA ASP A 79 -11.76 17.88 -7.31
C ASP A 79 -12.47 16.52 -7.33
N ASN A 80 -12.21 15.69 -6.31
CA ASN A 80 -12.76 14.35 -6.21
C ASN A 80 -14.30 14.33 -6.15
N ARG A 81 -14.94 15.36 -5.57
CA ARG A 81 -16.41 15.45 -5.47
C ARG A 81 -17.06 15.65 -6.84
N LEU A 82 -16.37 16.33 -7.75
CA LEU A 82 -16.82 16.48 -9.14
C LEU A 82 -16.80 15.13 -9.87
N TRP A 83 -15.73 14.35 -9.70
CA TRP A 83 -15.61 13.04 -10.36
C TRP A 83 -16.48 11.95 -9.73
N ILE A 84 -16.71 11.98 -8.42
CA ILE A 84 -17.70 11.13 -7.75
C ILE A 84 -19.10 11.43 -8.30
N TYR A 85 -19.46 12.71 -8.46
CA TYR A 85 -20.73 13.10 -9.08
C TYR A 85 -20.85 12.56 -10.52
N PHE A 86 -19.78 12.63 -11.33
CA PHE A 86 -19.78 12.05 -12.66
C PHE A 86 -19.93 10.52 -12.65
N LEU A 87 -19.22 9.83 -11.76
CA LEU A 87 -19.31 8.37 -11.63
C LEU A 87 -20.70 7.88 -11.19
N GLN A 88 -21.38 8.67 -10.36
CA GLN A 88 -22.72 8.32 -9.85
C GLN A 88 -23.84 8.66 -10.84
N ASN A 89 -23.68 9.70 -11.66
CA ASN A 89 -24.77 10.25 -12.46
C ASN A 89 -24.58 10.14 -13.98
N TYR A 90 -23.37 9.83 -14.47
CA TYR A 90 -23.11 9.60 -15.90
C TYR A 90 -22.83 8.11 -16.17
N HIS A 91 -23.84 7.43 -16.72
CA HIS A 91 -23.83 5.99 -17.03
C HIS A 91 -23.31 5.64 -18.44
N ASP A 92 -22.82 6.61 -19.22
CA ASP A 92 -22.19 6.31 -20.51
C ASP A 92 -20.91 5.49 -20.30
N THR A 93 -20.73 4.43 -21.09
CA THR A 93 -19.62 3.48 -21.02
C THR A 93 -18.27 4.19 -21.01
N TRP A 94 -17.57 4.15 -19.87
CA TRP A 94 -16.29 4.81 -19.58
C TRP A 94 -15.09 4.25 -20.39
N ASP A 95 -15.33 3.46 -21.44
CA ASP A 95 -14.30 2.79 -22.24
C ASP A 95 -13.47 3.74 -23.12
N SER A 96 -13.88 5.00 -23.31
CA SER A 96 -13.21 5.93 -24.25
C SER A 96 -12.39 7.06 -23.61
N VAL A 97 -12.07 7.02 -22.31
CA VAL A 97 -11.27 8.09 -21.65
C VAL A 97 -10.04 7.51 -20.93
N PHE A 98 -9.11 6.96 -21.70
CA PHE A 98 -7.72 6.78 -21.23
C PHE A 98 -6.83 7.91 -21.76
N PHE A 99 -6.02 8.44 -20.83
CA PHE A 99 -5.03 9.49 -20.99
C PHE A 99 -4.25 9.42 -22.31
N VAL A 100 -4.42 10.44 -23.16
CA VAL A 100 -3.42 10.81 -24.15
C VAL A 100 -2.65 12.00 -23.58
N GLU A 101 -1.53 11.70 -22.90
CA GLU A 101 -0.49 12.67 -22.64
C GLU A 101 0.19 13.02 -23.97
N THR A 102 0.02 14.26 -24.44
CA THR A 102 0.87 14.84 -25.48
C THR A 102 1.73 15.94 -24.89
N HIS A 103 3.04 15.63 -24.76
CA HIS A 103 4.21 16.52 -24.95
C HIS A 103 5.14 16.81 -23.74
N LEU A 104 6.12 15.92 -23.56
CA LEU A 104 7.57 16.16 -23.36
C LEU A 104 8.28 15.11 -24.23
N ARG A 105 9.34 15.29 -25.02
CA ARG A 105 10.15 16.43 -25.50
C ARG A 105 11.07 15.85 -26.61
N SER A 106 11.50 16.69 -27.55
CA SER A 106 12.66 16.57 -28.48
C SER A 106 13.23 15.19 -28.88
N GLY A 107 13.33 14.96 -30.20
CA GLY A 107 14.39 14.13 -30.79
C GLY A 107 13.93 13.20 -31.92
N TYR A 108 14.28 13.59 -33.16
CA TYR A 108 14.32 12.84 -34.44
C TYR A 108 13.16 11.90 -34.86
N PRO A 109 12.75 11.91 -36.15
CA PRO A 109 11.52 11.25 -36.59
C PRO A 109 11.75 9.75 -36.79
N ILE A 110 11.10 8.92 -35.98
CA ILE A 110 10.87 7.52 -36.32
C ILE A 110 9.59 7.47 -37.14
N GLN A 111 9.67 6.88 -38.34
CA GLN A 111 8.57 6.71 -39.28
C GLN A 111 7.31 6.20 -38.58
N THR A 112 6.23 6.97 -38.71
CA THR A 112 4.89 6.59 -38.28
C THR A 112 4.38 5.45 -39.15
N PHE A 113 4.32 4.24 -38.61
CA PHE A 113 3.45 3.21 -39.16
C PHE A 113 2.00 3.68 -38.98
N SER A 114 1.31 3.95 -40.09
CA SER A 114 -0.12 4.14 -40.10
C SER A 114 -0.79 2.84 -39.73
N SER A 115 -1.45 2.77 -38.57
CA SER A 115 -2.53 1.81 -38.37
C SER A 115 -3.69 2.47 -37.63
N PRO A 116 -4.93 2.18 -38.04
CA PRO A 116 -6.12 2.74 -37.42
C PRO A 116 -6.25 2.18 -36.00
N ILE A 117 -6.32 3.07 -35.01
CA ILE A 117 -6.56 2.69 -33.62
C ILE A 117 -8.02 2.23 -33.50
N THR A 118 -8.25 0.92 -33.53
CA THR A 118 -9.52 0.31 -33.12
C THR A 118 -9.70 0.45 -31.62
N GLU A 119 -10.84 1.01 -31.16
CA GLU A 119 -11.29 0.90 -29.76
C GLU A 119 -11.42 -0.58 -29.40
N LEU A 120 -10.73 -0.99 -28.33
CA LEU A 120 -10.70 -2.37 -27.86
C LEU A 120 -11.57 -2.46 -26.61
N SER A 121 -12.52 -3.41 -26.57
CA SER A 121 -13.33 -3.66 -25.37
C SER A 121 -12.46 -4.01 -24.16
N PHE A 122 -12.94 -3.80 -22.93
CA PHE A 122 -12.25 -4.21 -21.71
C PHE A 122 -11.78 -5.68 -21.76
N MET A 123 -12.57 -6.58 -22.34
CA MET A 123 -12.17 -7.98 -22.54
C MET A 123 -11.01 -8.14 -23.52
N ARG A 124 -10.90 -7.28 -24.53
CA ARG A 124 -9.78 -7.25 -25.47
C ARG A 124 -8.55 -6.58 -24.87
N ILE A 125 -8.69 -5.52 -24.05
CA ILE A 125 -7.61 -4.92 -23.24
C ILE A 125 -7.09 -5.90 -22.19
N TYR A 126 -8.00 -6.58 -21.48
CA TYR A 126 -7.69 -7.66 -20.56
C TYR A 126 -7.05 -8.84 -21.28
N GLY A 127 -7.51 -9.18 -22.49
CA GLY A 127 -6.87 -10.16 -23.37
C GLY A 127 -5.46 -9.75 -23.82
N GLN A 128 -5.23 -8.44 -24.01
CA GLN A 128 -3.92 -7.89 -24.37
C GLN A 128 -2.88 -7.98 -23.25
N ARG A 129 -3.25 -8.29 -22.00
CA ARG A 129 -2.27 -8.67 -20.96
C ARG A 129 -1.39 -9.85 -21.39
N VAL A 130 -1.88 -10.69 -22.30
CA VAL A 130 -1.10 -11.78 -22.91
C VAL A 130 0.04 -11.20 -23.75
N GLN A 131 -0.20 -10.07 -24.43
CA GLN A 131 0.73 -9.39 -25.33
C GLN A 131 1.71 -8.45 -24.63
N VAL A 132 1.31 -7.79 -23.53
CA VAL A 132 2.21 -6.91 -22.77
C VAL A 132 3.27 -7.75 -22.06
N PRO A 133 4.58 -7.44 -22.14
CA PRO A 133 5.60 -8.15 -21.38
C PRO A 133 5.29 -8.09 -19.88
N GLY A 134 5.42 -9.21 -19.17
CA GLY A 134 5.12 -9.26 -17.74
C GLY A 134 6.02 -8.29 -16.97
N ALA A 135 5.46 -7.69 -15.92
CA ALA A 135 6.23 -7.00 -14.89
C ALA A 135 6.78 -8.01 -13.86
N VAL A 136 7.96 -7.70 -13.32
CA VAL A 136 8.51 -8.39 -12.15
C VAL A 136 7.77 -7.89 -10.91
N ILE A 137 7.32 -8.79 -10.05
CA ILE A 137 6.70 -8.46 -8.76
C ILE A 137 7.68 -8.86 -7.67
N VAL A 138 7.90 -7.97 -6.69
CA VAL A 138 8.72 -8.23 -5.51
C VAL A 138 7.97 -7.85 -4.24
N ASP A 139 7.74 -8.83 -3.38
CA ASP A 139 7.25 -8.66 -2.01
C ASP A 139 8.40 -8.78 -1.01
N GLY A 140 8.88 -7.65 -0.50
CA GLY A 140 10.01 -7.57 0.44
C GLY A 140 9.59 -7.72 1.90
N GLY A 141 9.29 -8.95 2.34
CA GLY A 141 8.98 -9.23 3.76
C GLY A 141 10.23 -9.30 4.64
N SER A 142 10.08 -9.11 5.96
CA SER A 142 11.23 -9.11 6.89
C SER A 142 11.90 -10.47 7.11
N GLY A 143 11.14 -11.57 7.00
CA GLY A 143 11.69 -12.93 7.06
C GLY A 143 12.00 -13.50 5.69
N HIS A 144 11.05 -13.38 4.77
CA HIS A 144 11.15 -13.90 3.42
C HIS A 144 10.68 -12.88 2.40
N CYS A 145 11.43 -12.77 1.31
CA CYS A 145 10.99 -12.08 0.10
C CYS A 145 10.34 -13.08 -0.84
N LYS A 146 9.33 -12.64 -1.59
CA LYS A 146 8.73 -13.43 -2.66
C LYS A 146 8.82 -12.61 -3.93
N TYR A 147 9.12 -13.26 -5.03
CA TYR A 147 9.29 -12.58 -6.29
C TYR A 147 8.79 -13.46 -7.43
N GLY A 148 8.36 -12.83 -8.51
CA GLY A 148 7.87 -13.55 -9.67
C GLY A 148 7.31 -12.66 -10.75
N TRP A 149 6.52 -13.24 -11.63
CA TRP A 149 5.90 -12.54 -12.75
C TRP A 149 4.45 -12.16 -12.45
N SER A 150 4.08 -10.95 -12.82
CA SER A 150 2.68 -10.46 -12.77
C SER A 150 1.67 -11.32 -13.54
N LYS A 151 2.13 -12.14 -14.49
CA LYS A 151 1.27 -13.07 -15.24
C LYS A 151 0.98 -14.37 -14.50
N ASN A 152 1.69 -14.65 -13.41
CA ASN A 152 1.58 -15.91 -12.69
C ASN A 152 0.61 -15.76 -11.50
N ALA A 153 -0.11 -16.83 -11.20
CA ALA A 153 -1.01 -16.88 -10.04
C ALA A 153 -0.27 -16.99 -8.70
N CYS A 154 1.01 -17.37 -8.72
CA CYS A 154 1.85 -17.52 -7.55
C CYS A 154 3.27 -16.96 -7.80
N PRO A 155 4.04 -16.65 -6.74
CA PRO A 155 5.43 -16.27 -6.87
C PRO A 155 6.25 -17.33 -7.61
N THR A 156 7.24 -16.89 -8.38
CA THR A 156 8.22 -17.77 -9.04
C THR A 156 9.22 -18.31 -8.01
N GLY A 157 9.54 -17.53 -6.99
CA GLY A 157 10.47 -17.93 -5.95
C GLY A 157 10.24 -17.21 -4.62
N ARG A 158 10.83 -17.80 -3.58
CA ARG A 158 10.90 -17.26 -2.22
C ARG A 158 12.33 -17.36 -1.74
N SER A 159 12.88 -16.28 -1.18
CA SER A 159 14.19 -16.29 -0.51
C SER A 159 14.06 -15.80 0.91
N ALA A 160 14.97 -16.22 1.78
CA ALA A 160 15.12 -15.60 3.09
C ALA A 160 15.70 -14.19 2.93
N THR A 161 14.96 -13.18 3.40
CA THR A 161 15.39 -11.77 3.37
C THR A 161 16.60 -11.57 4.28
N PHE A 162 16.66 -12.22 5.44
CA PHE A 162 17.76 -11.99 6.37
C PHE A 162 19.10 -12.57 5.90
N LEU A 163 19.09 -13.65 5.11
CA LEU A 163 20.34 -14.27 4.62
C LEU A 163 21.00 -13.52 3.45
N GLU A 164 20.24 -12.72 2.69
CA GLU A 164 20.73 -12.05 1.47
C GLU A 164 20.96 -10.54 1.62
N PHE A 165 20.44 -9.95 2.69
CA PHE A 165 20.75 -8.56 3.06
C PHE A 165 21.96 -8.62 3.98
N GLY A 166 23.15 -8.42 3.42
CA GLY A 166 24.43 -8.43 4.15
C GLY A 166 24.50 -7.44 5.33
N ASN A 167 25.71 -7.21 5.84
CA ASN A 167 25.98 -6.47 7.08
C ASN A 167 25.02 -5.27 7.29
N ILE A 168 24.23 -5.30 8.38
CA ILE A 168 23.18 -4.32 8.74
C ILE A 168 23.75 -2.90 8.84
N GLU A 169 25.06 -2.77 9.07
CA GLU A 169 25.80 -1.51 9.10
C GLU A 169 25.88 -0.81 7.73
N SER A 170 25.53 -1.51 6.64
CA SER A 170 25.57 -0.95 5.29
C SER A 170 24.45 0.10 5.08
N PRO A 171 24.73 1.19 4.33
CA PRO A 171 23.72 2.18 3.97
C PRO A 171 22.48 1.54 3.33
N MET A 172 21.29 2.10 3.62
CA MET A 172 20.01 1.58 3.11
C MET A 172 20.01 1.42 1.58
N TYR A 173 20.53 2.42 0.87
CA TYR A 173 20.64 2.40 -0.59
C TYR A 173 21.41 1.17 -1.10
N SER A 174 22.62 0.93 -0.56
CA SER A 174 23.46 -0.21 -0.97
C SER A 174 22.78 -1.55 -0.69
N ARG A 175 22.06 -1.65 0.43
CA ARG A 175 21.28 -2.85 0.76
C ARG A 175 20.14 -3.08 -0.21
N LEU A 176 19.41 -2.02 -0.59
CA LEU A 176 18.33 -2.11 -1.58
C LEU A 176 18.86 -2.48 -2.97
N GLN A 177 19.96 -1.88 -3.40
CA GLN A 177 20.60 -2.20 -4.68
C GLN A 177 21.05 -3.66 -4.73
N HIS A 178 21.74 -4.14 -3.68
CA HIS A 178 22.14 -5.53 -3.57
C HIS A 178 20.93 -6.48 -3.57
N PHE A 179 19.88 -6.14 -2.80
CA PHE A 179 18.65 -6.91 -2.76
C PHE A 179 18.01 -7.06 -4.14
N PHE A 180 17.71 -5.96 -4.82
CA PHE A 180 17.07 -6.02 -6.13
C PHE A 180 17.97 -6.69 -7.17
N ALA A 181 19.28 -6.46 -7.15
CA ALA A 181 20.22 -7.13 -8.04
C ALA A 181 20.20 -8.66 -7.84
N THR A 182 20.11 -9.11 -6.59
CA THR A 182 19.99 -10.53 -6.23
C THR A 182 18.69 -11.12 -6.76
N ILE A 183 17.57 -10.41 -6.62
CA ILE A 183 16.27 -10.85 -7.17
C ILE A 183 16.30 -10.96 -8.69
N TYR A 184 16.83 -9.95 -9.39
CA TYR A 184 16.95 -10.00 -10.86
C TYR A 184 17.87 -11.13 -11.33
N SER A 185 18.98 -11.37 -10.61
CA SER A 185 19.88 -12.50 -10.87
C SER A 185 19.18 -13.85 -10.68
N ARG A 186 18.44 -14.03 -9.57
CA ARG A 186 17.64 -15.24 -9.30
C ARG A 186 16.52 -15.46 -10.32
N MET A 187 15.92 -14.38 -10.84
CA MET A 187 14.94 -14.42 -11.92
C MET A 187 15.57 -14.65 -13.30
N GLN A 188 16.90 -14.59 -13.41
CA GLN A 188 17.66 -14.67 -14.66
C GLN A 188 17.22 -13.63 -15.70
N VAL A 189 16.91 -12.41 -15.23
CA VAL A 189 16.38 -11.31 -16.05
C VAL A 189 17.20 -10.04 -15.83
N LYS A 190 17.43 -9.28 -16.89
CA LYS A 190 18.07 -7.96 -16.79
C LYS A 190 17.08 -6.93 -16.23
N ALA A 191 17.51 -6.16 -15.25
CA ALA A 191 16.70 -5.09 -14.64
C ALA A 191 16.15 -4.09 -15.67
N SER A 192 16.93 -3.77 -16.70
CA SER A 192 16.54 -2.85 -17.77
C SER A 192 15.49 -3.36 -18.76
N ALA A 193 15.18 -4.66 -18.74
CA ALA A 193 14.25 -5.24 -19.71
C ALA A 193 12.78 -5.18 -19.27
N HIS A 194 12.50 -5.10 -17.96
CA HIS A 194 11.14 -5.27 -17.44
C HIS A 194 10.80 -4.28 -16.32
N PRO A 195 9.57 -3.74 -16.30
CA PRO A 195 9.10 -2.93 -15.19
C PRO A 195 8.93 -3.78 -13.93
N ILE A 196 8.93 -3.10 -12.77
CA ILE A 196 8.82 -3.75 -11.46
C ILE A 196 7.65 -3.19 -10.65
N VAL A 197 6.94 -4.08 -9.97
CA VAL A 197 5.98 -3.76 -8.91
C VAL A 197 6.57 -4.20 -7.58
N VAL A 198 6.69 -3.27 -6.62
CA VAL A 198 7.28 -3.52 -5.32
C VAL A 198 6.24 -3.32 -4.22
N SER A 199 6.10 -4.32 -3.37
CA SER A 199 5.36 -4.24 -2.11
C SER A 199 6.17 -3.43 -1.11
N LEU A 200 5.63 -2.30 -0.66
CA LEU A 200 6.21 -1.50 0.41
C LEU A 200 5.80 -2.09 1.76
N PRO A 201 6.78 -2.39 2.65
CA PRO A 201 6.47 -2.78 4.01
C PRO A 201 5.74 -1.65 4.71
N LEU A 202 4.79 -2.00 5.56
CA LEU A 202 4.22 -1.02 6.50
C LEU A 202 5.26 -0.79 7.59
N CYS A 203 5.87 0.39 7.57
CA CYS A 203 6.82 0.86 8.56
C CYS A 203 6.52 2.31 8.91
N HIS A 204 6.95 2.75 10.11
CA HIS A 204 6.60 4.03 10.71
C HIS A 204 5.08 4.18 10.72
N TYR A 205 4.38 3.65 11.73
CA TYR A 205 2.93 3.47 11.63
C TYR A 205 2.15 4.76 11.89
N ASP A 206 2.70 5.62 12.75
CA ASP A 206 2.08 6.84 13.24
C ASP A 206 1.84 7.88 12.15
N ASP A 207 0.89 8.77 12.41
CA ASP A 207 0.61 9.92 11.56
C ASP A 207 1.37 11.18 12.01
N THR A 208 2.65 11.02 12.39
CA THR A 208 3.56 12.12 12.71
C THR A 208 4.32 12.59 11.46
N GLU A 209 4.77 13.85 11.46
CA GLU A 209 5.62 14.39 10.37
C GLU A 209 6.91 13.58 10.20
N SER A 210 7.53 13.17 11.30
CA SER A 210 8.72 12.31 11.29
C SER A 210 8.43 10.97 10.59
N ALA A 211 7.34 10.29 10.95
CA ALA A 211 6.94 9.04 10.31
C ALA A 211 6.61 9.22 8.82
N ARG A 212 5.94 10.34 8.44
CA ARG A 212 5.70 10.69 7.03
C ARG A 212 7.01 10.88 6.27
N ALA A 213 7.98 11.59 6.85
CA ALA A 213 9.29 11.81 6.26
C ALA A 213 10.06 10.49 6.06
N SER A 214 10.10 9.61 7.07
CA SER A 214 10.79 8.32 6.94
C SER A 214 10.17 7.40 5.89
N ARG A 215 8.83 7.38 5.76
CA ARG A 215 8.15 6.65 4.67
C ARG A 215 8.50 7.20 3.29
N ARG A 216 8.56 8.52 3.15
CA ARG A 216 9.00 9.17 1.90
C ARG A 216 10.44 8.81 1.59
N GLN A 217 11.34 8.91 2.57
CA GLN A 217 12.75 8.56 2.42
C GLN A 217 12.96 7.11 1.98
N LEU A 218 12.26 6.14 2.59
CA LEU A 218 12.32 4.73 2.17
C LEU A 218 11.84 4.57 0.73
N LYS A 219 10.70 5.19 0.38
CA LYS A 219 10.13 5.13 -0.95
C LYS A 219 11.10 5.72 -1.99
N ASP A 220 11.68 6.87 -1.71
CA ASP A 220 12.62 7.56 -2.59
C ASP A 220 13.90 6.74 -2.74
N ALA A 221 14.43 6.13 -1.67
CA ALA A 221 15.58 5.23 -1.74
C ALA A 221 15.32 4.01 -2.62
N ILE A 222 14.12 3.42 -2.56
CA ILE A 222 13.71 2.31 -3.44
C ILE A 222 13.66 2.77 -4.90
N TYR A 223 13.04 3.92 -5.18
CA TYR A 223 12.99 4.48 -6.54
C TYR A 223 14.39 4.74 -7.09
N THR A 224 15.23 5.44 -6.34
CA THR A 224 16.62 5.72 -6.75
C THR A 224 17.38 4.44 -7.04
N ALA A 225 17.36 3.45 -6.14
CA ALA A 225 18.06 2.19 -6.34
C ALA A 225 17.61 1.44 -7.61
N LEU A 226 16.30 1.41 -7.89
CA LEU A 226 15.76 0.71 -9.06
C LEU A 226 16.03 1.48 -10.37
N PHE A 227 15.90 2.80 -10.37
CA PHE A 227 16.21 3.60 -11.56
C PHE A 227 17.71 3.63 -11.87
N ASP A 228 18.58 3.63 -10.86
CA ASP A 228 20.03 3.49 -11.03
C ASP A 228 20.42 2.11 -11.60
N MET A 229 19.59 1.09 -11.37
CA MET A 229 19.68 -0.21 -12.03
C MET A 229 19.09 -0.24 -13.45
N ASN A 230 18.68 0.92 -13.98
CA ASN A 230 18.05 1.11 -15.29
C ASN A 230 16.68 0.43 -15.44
N VAL A 231 15.94 0.20 -14.36
CA VAL A 231 14.58 -0.37 -14.45
C VAL A 231 13.67 0.61 -15.18
N PRO A 232 12.91 0.18 -16.21
CA PRO A 232 12.17 1.08 -17.09
C PRO A 232 10.99 1.78 -16.40
N ALA A 233 10.33 1.12 -15.44
CA ALA A 233 9.27 1.71 -14.64
C ALA A 233 9.13 0.99 -13.29
N VAL A 234 8.78 1.76 -12.26
CA VAL A 234 8.66 1.26 -10.87
C VAL A 234 7.29 1.66 -10.32
N CYS A 235 6.53 0.67 -9.84
CA CYS A 235 5.28 0.89 -9.12
C CYS A 235 5.43 0.38 -7.69
N ALA A 236 5.31 1.25 -6.69
CA ALA A 236 5.45 0.89 -5.29
C ALA A 236 4.11 1.02 -4.57
N ILE A 237 3.61 -0.07 -3.97
CA ILE A 237 2.28 -0.16 -3.35
C ILE A 237 2.39 -0.77 -1.96
N ASN A 238 1.62 -0.29 -0.98
CA ASN A 238 1.62 -0.87 0.37
C ASN A 238 1.17 -2.35 0.37
N GLN A 239 1.89 -3.18 1.13
CA GLN A 239 1.59 -4.61 1.28
C GLN A 239 0.14 -4.90 1.69
N ALA A 240 -0.43 -4.11 2.62
CA ALA A 240 -1.78 -4.33 3.10
C ALA A 240 -2.83 -3.95 2.05
N THR A 241 -2.59 -2.88 1.29
CA THR A 241 -3.46 -2.50 0.16
C THR A 241 -3.47 -3.60 -0.91
N LEU A 242 -2.31 -4.19 -1.22
CA LEU A 242 -2.22 -5.33 -2.15
C LEU A 242 -3.01 -6.55 -1.64
N ALA A 243 -2.93 -6.86 -0.34
CA ALA A 243 -3.70 -7.94 0.27
C ALA A 243 -5.21 -7.71 0.17
N LEU A 244 -5.67 -6.48 0.38
CA LEU A 244 -7.08 -6.12 0.24
C LEU A 244 -7.56 -6.25 -1.22
N TYR A 245 -6.75 -5.81 -2.17
CA TYR A 245 -7.04 -5.97 -3.60
C TYR A 245 -7.08 -7.44 -4.03
N ALA A 246 -6.18 -8.28 -3.51
CA ALA A 246 -6.22 -9.73 -3.73
C ALA A 246 -7.52 -10.36 -3.20
N ALA A 247 -8.10 -9.81 -2.13
CA ALA A 247 -9.41 -10.17 -1.60
C ALA A 247 -10.60 -9.52 -2.34
N GLN A 248 -10.36 -8.83 -3.46
CA GLN A 248 -11.39 -8.14 -4.26
C GLN A 248 -12.19 -7.11 -3.43
N ARG A 249 -11.48 -6.35 -2.60
CA ARG A 249 -12.03 -5.26 -1.79
C ARG A 249 -11.15 -4.03 -1.91
N THR A 250 -11.74 -2.86 -1.69
CA THR A 250 -11.03 -1.57 -1.68
C THR A 250 -11.06 -0.89 -0.31
N SER A 251 -11.95 -1.34 0.57
CA SER A 251 -12.08 -0.87 1.94
C SER A 251 -12.21 -2.07 2.88
N GLY A 252 -11.69 -1.95 4.10
CA GLY A 252 -11.64 -3.04 5.08
C GLY A 252 -10.51 -2.86 6.10
N ILE A 253 -10.48 -3.74 7.07
CA ILE A 253 -9.35 -3.90 7.99
C ILE A 253 -8.49 -5.06 7.50
N VAL A 254 -7.20 -4.81 7.30
CA VAL A 254 -6.22 -5.85 6.96
C VAL A 254 -5.42 -6.23 8.19
N VAL A 255 -5.46 -7.51 8.55
CA VAL A 255 -4.66 -8.10 9.63
C VAL A 255 -3.51 -8.86 9.00
N ASN A 256 -2.34 -8.22 8.97
CA ASN A 256 -1.13 -8.80 8.38
C ASN A 256 -0.25 -9.42 9.48
N ILE A 257 -0.17 -10.76 9.51
CA ILE A 257 0.61 -11.53 10.49
C ILE A 257 1.93 -11.96 9.85
N GLY A 258 2.94 -11.10 10.01
CA GLY A 258 4.25 -11.23 9.39
C GLY A 258 5.24 -12.09 10.17
N PHE A 259 6.52 -11.97 9.79
CA PHE A 259 7.61 -12.71 10.44
C PHE A 259 7.96 -12.13 11.82
N GLN A 260 8.11 -10.81 11.94
CA GLN A 260 8.48 -10.16 13.21
C GLN A 260 7.29 -9.53 13.93
N VAL A 261 6.33 -8.98 13.18
CA VAL A 261 5.24 -8.16 13.70
C VAL A 261 3.92 -8.59 13.09
N THR A 262 2.85 -8.31 13.82
CA THR A 262 1.47 -8.35 13.34
C THR A 262 0.93 -6.93 13.28
N SER A 263 0.27 -6.55 12.20
CA SER A 263 -0.31 -5.20 12.04
C SER A 263 -1.78 -5.28 11.65
N VAL A 264 -2.62 -4.47 12.28
CA VAL A 264 -4.03 -4.26 11.96
C VAL A 264 -4.19 -2.90 11.31
N VAL A 265 -4.61 -2.90 10.05
CA VAL A 265 -4.49 -1.74 9.15
C VAL A 265 -5.86 -1.39 8.58
N PRO A 266 -6.49 -0.29 9.03
CA PRO A 266 -7.72 0.18 8.41
C PRO A 266 -7.42 0.84 7.07
N ILE A 267 -8.15 0.42 6.04
CA ILE A 267 -8.03 0.92 4.67
C ILE A 267 -9.41 1.35 4.17
N LEU A 268 -9.52 2.57 3.66
CA LEU A 268 -10.73 3.11 3.06
C LEU A 268 -10.42 3.59 1.65
N HIS A 269 -11.11 3.06 0.64
CA HIS A 269 -10.93 3.40 -0.78
C HIS A 269 -9.46 3.32 -1.24
N GLY A 270 -8.74 2.27 -0.82
CA GLY A 270 -7.34 2.04 -1.15
C GLY A 270 -6.34 2.87 -0.34
N LYS A 271 -6.81 3.81 0.49
CA LYS A 271 -5.97 4.64 1.36
C LYS A 271 -5.86 4.04 2.75
N VAL A 272 -4.62 3.88 3.24
CA VAL A 272 -4.36 3.49 4.63
C VAL A 272 -4.75 4.64 5.56
N MET A 273 -5.67 4.38 6.49
CA MET A 273 -6.24 5.38 7.40
C MET A 273 -5.37 5.58 8.64
N ARG A 274 -4.19 6.18 8.45
CA ARG A 274 -3.24 6.43 9.55
C ARG A 274 -3.77 7.37 10.63
N THR A 275 -4.69 8.26 10.27
CA THR A 275 -5.38 9.16 11.21
C THR A 275 -6.31 8.40 12.17
N VAL A 276 -6.84 7.26 11.75
CA VAL A 276 -7.65 6.36 12.60
C VAL A 276 -6.74 5.58 13.55
N GLY A 277 -5.59 5.15 13.05
CA GLY A 277 -4.61 4.39 13.81
C GLY A 277 -4.25 3.09 13.10
N VAL A 278 -3.02 2.62 13.29
CA VAL A 278 -2.56 1.32 12.80
C VAL A 278 -2.00 0.58 14.00
N GLU A 279 -2.69 -0.48 14.43
CA GLU A 279 -2.28 -1.25 15.59
C GLU A 279 -1.17 -2.22 15.20
N VAL A 280 -0.10 -2.27 16.00
CA VAL A 280 1.06 -3.13 15.73
C VAL A 280 1.48 -3.85 16.99
N MET A 281 1.54 -5.18 16.88
CA MET A 281 1.99 -6.06 17.95
C MET A 281 3.35 -6.63 17.60
N GLY A 282 4.27 -6.66 18.57
CA GLY A 282 5.58 -7.31 18.48
C GLY A 282 5.53 -8.85 18.49
N VAL A 283 4.45 -9.41 17.94
CA VAL A 283 4.19 -10.85 17.85
C VAL A 283 4.10 -11.21 16.38
N GLY A 284 4.89 -12.18 15.94
CA GLY A 284 4.91 -12.69 14.56
C GLY A 284 5.50 -14.09 14.52
N ALA A 285 5.74 -14.63 13.32
CA ALA A 285 6.24 -16.00 13.15
C ALA A 285 7.52 -16.29 13.96
N LEU A 286 8.44 -15.33 14.10
CA LEU A 286 9.68 -15.47 14.86
C LEU A 286 9.40 -15.76 16.34
N LYS A 287 8.42 -15.07 16.94
CA LYS A 287 8.03 -15.28 18.34
C LYS A 287 7.31 -16.62 18.51
N LEU A 288 6.44 -17.00 17.58
CA LEU A 288 5.79 -18.32 17.60
C LEU A 288 6.80 -19.46 17.48
N THR A 289 7.77 -19.37 16.57
CA THR A 289 8.83 -20.37 16.42
C THR A 289 9.72 -20.42 17.67
N GLY A 290 10.04 -19.27 18.27
CA GLY A 290 10.79 -19.21 19.53
C GLY A 290 10.07 -19.88 20.70
N PHE A 291 8.76 -19.63 20.83
CA PHE A 291 7.92 -20.26 21.85
C PHE A 291 7.82 -21.79 21.64
N LEU A 292 7.59 -22.24 20.40
CA LEU A 292 7.55 -23.67 20.10
C LEU A 292 8.88 -24.36 20.45
N ARG A 293 10.02 -23.71 20.11
CA ARG A 293 11.36 -24.20 20.47
C ARG A 293 11.49 -24.40 21.97
N GLU A 294 11.07 -23.42 22.78
CA GLU A 294 11.13 -23.49 24.24
C GLU A 294 10.25 -24.63 24.78
N GLN A 295 9.04 -24.80 24.24
CA GLN A 295 8.17 -25.91 24.60
C GLN A 295 8.78 -27.28 24.24
N MET A 296 9.38 -27.41 23.05
CA MET A 296 10.07 -28.64 22.63
C MET A 296 11.24 -28.97 23.57
N GLN A 297 12.03 -27.97 23.97
CA GLN A 297 13.14 -28.13 24.91
C GLN A 297 12.65 -28.57 26.30
N GLN A 298 11.55 -27.99 26.80
CA GLN A 298 10.94 -28.40 28.07
C GLN A 298 10.48 -29.87 28.07
N ASN A 299 10.11 -30.39 26.90
CA ASN A 299 9.72 -31.79 26.71
C ASN A 299 10.89 -32.71 26.33
N ASN A 300 12.14 -32.23 26.43
CA ASN A 300 13.36 -32.99 26.09
C ASN A 300 13.39 -33.51 24.64
N LEU A 301 12.78 -32.78 23.69
CA LEU A 301 12.91 -33.08 22.27
C LEU A 301 14.21 -32.49 21.72
N ASN A 302 15.07 -33.35 21.18
CA ASN A 302 16.31 -32.95 20.52
C ASN A 302 16.04 -32.60 19.06
N PHE A 303 16.52 -31.45 18.60
CA PHE A 303 16.45 -30.99 17.21
C PHE A 303 17.74 -30.25 16.87
N GLU A 304 18.15 -30.28 15.61
CA GLU A 304 19.46 -29.75 15.21
C GLU A 304 19.41 -28.25 14.89
N SER A 305 18.29 -27.77 14.35
CA SER A 305 18.20 -26.43 13.79
C SER A 305 16.87 -25.71 14.06
N LEU A 306 16.88 -24.38 13.93
CA LEU A 306 15.64 -23.59 13.93
C LEU A 306 14.77 -23.85 12.70
N HIS A 307 15.34 -24.39 11.62
CA HIS A 307 14.59 -24.77 10.43
C HIS A 307 13.63 -25.93 10.74
N THR A 308 14.07 -26.91 11.54
CA THR A 308 13.25 -28.01 12.05
C THR A 308 12.03 -27.49 12.78
N VAL A 309 12.23 -26.60 13.75
CA VAL A 309 11.14 -26.01 14.55
C VAL A 309 10.18 -25.21 13.67
N HIS A 310 10.70 -24.47 12.70
CA HIS A 310 9.88 -23.75 11.73
C HIS A 310 9.02 -24.70 10.88
N THR A 311 9.59 -25.79 10.37
CA THR A 311 8.89 -26.82 9.60
C THR A 311 7.82 -27.51 10.44
N LEU A 312 8.12 -27.87 11.69
CA LEU A 312 7.14 -28.45 12.61
C LEU A 312 6.01 -27.46 12.90
N LYS A 313 6.32 -26.17 13.09
CA LYS A 313 5.29 -25.12 13.25
C LYS A 313 4.35 -25.06 12.05
N GLU A 314 4.89 -25.07 10.83
CA GLU A 314 4.05 -24.99 9.62
C GLU A 314 3.18 -26.23 9.39
N ASN A 315 3.63 -27.41 9.80
CA ASN A 315 2.94 -28.68 9.53
C ASN A 315 2.07 -29.18 10.69
N LEU A 316 2.42 -28.89 11.93
CA LEU A 316 1.76 -29.46 13.12
C LEU A 316 0.99 -28.42 13.94
N CYS A 317 1.39 -27.15 13.95
CA CYS A 317 0.71 -26.15 14.79
C CYS A 317 -0.59 -25.65 14.17
N TYR A 318 -1.52 -25.24 15.04
CA TYR A 318 -2.82 -24.71 14.68
C TYR A 318 -3.34 -23.79 15.78
N VAL A 319 -4.47 -23.14 15.54
CA VAL A 319 -5.18 -22.32 16.52
C VAL A 319 -6.43 -23.09 16.95
N ALA A 320 -6.52 -23.41 18.24
CA ALA A 320 -7.69 -24.08 18.81
C ALA A 320 -8.88 -23.11 18.88
N ALA A 321 -10.09 -23.60 18.61
CA ALA A 321 -11.30 -22.79 18.72
C ALA A 321 -11.64 -22.44 20.18
N ASP A 322 -11.42 -23.39 21.09
CA ASP A 322 -11.55 -23.24 22.54
C ASP A 322 -10.28 -23.80 23.19
N TYR A 323 -9.43 -22.91 23.70
CA TYR A 323 -8.13 -23.28 24.26
C TYR A 323 -8.28 -24.20 25.48
N GLU A 324 -9.20 -23.88 26.39
CA GLU A 324 -9.38 -24.63 27.64
C GLU A 324 -9.90 -26.04 27.35
N ALA A 325 -10.86 -26.17 26.44
CA ALA A 325 -11.36 -27.48 26.03
C ALA A 325 -10.29 -28.32 25.32
N GLU A 326 -9.38 -27.69 24.57
CA GLU A 326 -8.32 -28.39 23.85
C GLU A 326 -7.24 -28.96 24.79
N LEU A 327 -7.04 -28.37 25.98
CA LEU A 327 -6.07 -28.87 26.99
C LEU A 327 -6.34 -30.30 27.49
N TYR A 328 -7.59 -30.76 27.36
CA TYR A 328 -8.04 -32.07 27.83
C TYR A 328 -8.17 -33.11 26.70
N LYS A 329 -7.93 -32.73 25.44
CA LYS A 329 -7.98 -33.66 24.30
C LYS A 329 -6.63 -34.32 24.06
N ASP A 330 -6.66 -35.48 23.42
CA ASP A 330 -5.46 -36.05 22.81
C ASP A 330 -5.17 -35.33 21.50
N THR A 331 -4.13 -34.49 21.51
CA THR A 331 -3.72 -33.67 20.38
C THR A 331 -2.40 -34.14 19.78
N GLN A 332 -1.96 -35.37 20.07
CA GLN A 332 -0.71 -35.89 19.51
C GLN A 332 -0.75 -35.96 17.99
N ALA A 333 0.30 -35.46 17.35
CA ALA A 333 0.57 -35.71 15.94
C ALA A 333 2.07 -35.72 15.69
N SER A 334 2.46 -36.54 14.73
CA SER A 334 3.85 -36.71 14.34
C SER A 334 4.10 -36.20 12.93
N PHE A 335 5.29 -35.67 12.70
CA PHE A 335 5.75 -35.25 11.38
C PHE A 335 7.21 -35.68 11.19
N GLU A 336 7.51 -36.21 10.01
CA GLU A 336 8.87 -36.55 9.63
C GLU A 336 9.56 -35.32 9.03
N VAL A 337 10.64 -34.87 9.67
CA VAL A 337 11.52 -33.85 9.10
C VAL A 337 12.60 -34.58 8.30
N PRO A 338 12.72 -34.33 6.98
CA PRO A 338 13.75 -34.96 6.17
C PRO A 338 15.15 -34.72 6.76
N GLY A 339 15.88 -35.80 7.03
CA GLY A 339 17.24 -35.76 7.59
C GLY A 339 17.32 -35.76 9.11
N GLU A 340 16.26 -35.37 9.84
CA GLU A 340 16.25 -35.32 11.31
C GLU A 340 15.31 -36.36 11.95
N GLY A 341 14.38 -36.93 11.17
CA GLY A 341 13.50 -38.01 11.61
C GLY A 341 12.14 -37.55 12.13
N TRP A 342 11.49 -38.40 12.93
CA TRP A 342 10.11 -38.19 13.40
C TRP A 342 10.05 -37.36 14.68
N PHE A 343 9.23 -36.32 14.66
CA PHE A 343 8.91 -35.50 15.82
C PHE A 343 7.44 -35.67 16.17
N THR A 344 7.14 -35.89 17.45
CA THR A 344 5.77 -35.96 17.96
C THR A 344 5.50 -34.77 18.87
N LEU A 345 4.49 -33.98 18.52
CA LEU A 345 4.02 -32.85 19.32
C LEU A 345 2.61 -33.12 19.81
N SER A 346 2.26 -32.58 20.98
CA SER A 346 0.96 -32.71 21.62
C SER A 346 0.34 -31.32 21.85
N LYS A 347 0.41 -30.78 23.07
CA LYS A 347 -0.20 -29.50 23.46
C LYS A 347 0.53 -28.30 22.87
N GLU A 348 1.81 -28.45 22.54
CA GLU A 348 2.66 -27.42 21.95
C GLU A 348 2.08 -26.91 20.62
N ARG A 349 1.37 -27.80 19.90
CA ARG A 349 0.75 -27.54 18.60
C ARG A 349 -0.22 -26.36 18.66
N PHE A 350 -1.17 -26.38 19.59
CA PHE A 350 -2.16 -25.30 19.72
C PHE A 350 -1.74 -24.19 20.68
N LYS A 351 -0.93 -24.51 21.71
CA LYS A 351 -0.33 -23.48 22.58
C LYS A 351 0.47 -22.45 21.79
N THR A 352 1.20 -22.90 20.76
CA THR A 352 1.96 -21.99 19.88
C THR A 352 1.04 -21.02 19.12
N GLY A 353 -0.11 -21.50 18.63
CA GLY A 353 -1.10 -20.63 17.99
C GLY A 353 -1.77 -19.65 18.97
N GLU A 354 -1.94 -20.06 20.23
CA GLU A 354 -2.54 -19.23 21.27
C GLU A 354 -1.72 -17.98 21.59
N VAL A 355 -0.41 -17.97 21.32
CA VAL A 355 0.46 -16.80 21.51
C VAL A 355 -0.05 -15.56 20.75
N LEU A 356 -0.76 -15.74 19.62
CA LEU A 356 -1.37 -14.63 18.90
C LEU A 356 -2.52 -13.96 19.69
N PHE A 357 -3.19 -14.72 20.55
CA PHE A 357 -4.37 -14.29 21.31
C PHE A 357 -4.03 -13.95 22.77
N GLN A 358 -3.00 -14.61 23.31
CA GLN A 358 -2.49 -14.40 24.67
C GLN A 358 -0.95 -14.29 24.64
N PRO A 359 -0.38 -13.15 24.19
CA PRO A 359 1.07 -13.00 24.04
C PRO A 359 1.86 -13.19 25.34
N CYS A 360 1.23 -12.98 26.49
CA CYS A 360 1.83 -13.12 27.81
C CYS A 360 2.34 -14.55 28.10
N ILE A 361 1.75 -15.59 27.50
CA ILE A 361 2.20 -16.98 27.69
C ILE A 361 3.59 -17.21 27.09
N ALA A 362 4.00 -16.39 26.13
CA ALA A 362 5.33 -16.38 25.53
C ALA A 362 6.22 -15.24 26.10
N GLY A 363 5.85 -14.69 27.26
CA GLY A 363 6.60 -13.60 27.92
C GLY A 363 6.55 -12.27 27.18
N VAL A 364 5.59 -12.06 26.27
CA VAL A 364 5.44 -10.81 25.52
C VAL A 364 4.35 -9.95 26.15
N CYS A 365 4.70 -8.73 26.55
CA CYS A 365 3.74 -7.71 26.97
C CYS A 365 3.16 -7.01 25.73
N ALA A 366 2.12 -7.59 25.15
CA ALA A 366 1.38 -7.04 24.03
C ALA A 366 -0.10 -7.45 24.12
N MET A 367 -0.97 -6.67 23.48
CA MET A 367 -2.38 -7.04 23.30
C MET A 367 -2.52 -8.27 22.40
N GLY A 368 -3.56 -9.07 22.67
CA GLY A 368 -3.94 -10.17 21.79
C GLY A 368 -4.50 -9.67 20.46
N LEU A 369 -4.44 -10.50 19.42
CA LEU A 369 -4.89 -10.17 18.07
C LEU A 369 -6.35 -9.70 18.04
N GLN A 370 -7.22 -10.37 18.79
CA GLN A 370 -8.63 -10.03 18.93
C GLN A 370 -8.84 -8.64 19.55
N GLN A 371 -8.02 -8.28 20.53
CA GLN A 371 -8.09 -6.96 21.18
C GLN A 371 -7.60 -5.87 20.24
N ALA A 372 -6.53 -6.12 19.47
CA ALA A 372 -6.03 -5.17 18.48
C ALA A 372 -7.04 -4.93 17.35
N VAL A 373 -7.74 -5.97 16.91
CA VAL A 373 -8.81 -5.84 15.91
C VAL A 373 -9.99 -5.05 16.47
N ALA A 374 -10.46 -5.37 17.67
CA ALA A 374 -11.55 -4.64 18.33
C ALA A 374 -11.21 -3.15 18.50
N LEU A 375 -10.02 -2.86 19.02
CA LEU A 375 -9.54 -1.48 19.20
C LEU A 375 -9.51 -0.71 17.86
N CYS A 376 -9.03 -1.35 16.79
CA CYS A 376 -9.04 -0.75 15.46
C CYS A 376 -10.47 -0.47 14.96
N MET A 377 -11.42 -1.37 15.22
CA MET A 377 -12.83 -1.16 14.87
C MET A 377 -13.43 0.00 15.66
N ASP A 378 -13.15 0.11 16.96
CA ASP A 378 -13.60 1.21 17.80
C ASP A 378 -13.06 2.55 17.30
N HIS A 379 -11.77 2.60 16.95
CA HIS A 379 -11.16 3.78 16.33
C HIS A 379 -11.81 4.12 14.98
N CYS A 380 -12.12 3.12 14.15
CA CYS A 380 -12.80 3.34 12.87
C CYS A 380 -14.20 3.94 13.06
N HIS A 381 -14.95 3.44 14.03
CA HIS A 381 -16.28 3.92 14.36
C HIS A 381 -16.23 5.36 14.91
N ALA A 382 -15.34 5.63 15.86
CA ALA A 382 -15.16 6.96 16.44
C ALA A 382 -14.68 8.03 15.44
N ALA A 383 -14.04 7.62 14.35
CA ALA A 383 -13.55 8.55 13.33
C ALA A 383 -14.65 9.07 12.39
N GLU A 384 -15.85 8.47 12.40
CA GLU A 384 -17.04 8.91 11.63
C GLU A 384 -16.74 9.30 10.17
N LEU A 385 -15.90 8.52 9.50
CA LEU A 385 -15.37 8.85 8.17
C LEU A 385 -16.40 8.71 7.04
N THR A 386 -17.45 7.93 7.28
CA THR A 386 -18.49 7.57 6.32
C THR A 386 -19.82 7.40 7.05
N GLU A 387 -20.94 7.63 6.37
CA GLU A 387 -22.28 7.37 6.94
C GLU A 387 -22.55 5.86 7.14
N ASP A 388 -21.87 5.01 6.38
CA ASP A 388 -22.00 3.55 6.47
C ASP A 388 -20.76 2.90 7.11
N ASP A 389 -20.94 2.37 8.31
CA ASP A 389 -19.93 1.62 9.07
C ASP A 389 -19.58 0.24 8.49
N SER A 390 -20.21 -0.17 7.39
CA SER A 390 -19.94 -1.48 6.78
C SER A 390 -18.49 -1.64 6.28
N TRP A 391 -17.81 -0.53 5.97
CA TRP A 391 -16.50 -0.57 5.30
C TRP A 391 -15.42 -1.25 6.15
N PHE A 392 -15.46 -1.12 7.48
CA PHE A 392 -14.45 -1.72 8.38
C PHE A 392 -14.88 -3.07 8.98
N LYS A 393 -16.13 -3.51 8.72
CA LYS A 393 -16.61 -4.85 9.15
C LYS A 393 -15.97 -5.99 8.35
N THR A 394 -15.40 -5.69 7.19
CA THR A 394 -14.65 -6.67 6.41
C THR A 394 -13.22 -6.77 6.92
N ILE A 395 -12.86 -7.93 7.48
CA ILE A 395 -11.49 -8.22 7.94
C ILE A 395 -10.83 -9.18 6.96
N VAL A 396 -9.65 -8.80 6.46
CA VAL A 396 -8.83 -9.62 5.56
C VAL A 396 -7.57 -10.04 6.30
N LEU A 397 -7.35 -11.35 6.42
CA LEU A 397 -6.12 -11.90 6.98
C LEU A 397 -5.04 -12.03 5.89
N SER A 398 -3.82 -11.61 6.18
CA SER A 398 -2.67 -11.76 5.28
C SER A 398 -1.39 -12.16 6.03
N GLY A 399 -0.40 -12.67 5.30
CA GLY A 399 0.90 -13.08 5.85
C GLY A 399 1.00 -14.58 6.10
N GLY A 400 2.23 -15.08 6.24
CA GLY A 400 2.49 -16.53 6.32
C GLY A 400 1.89 -17.19 7.56
N THR A 401 1.89 -16.48 8.70
CA THR A 401 1.31 -16.99 9.94
C THR A 401 -0.22 -16.99 9.90
N ALA A 402 -0.84 -16.20 9.02
CA ALA A 402 -2.29 -16.22 8.82
C ALA A 402 -2.80 -17.55 8.24
N CYS A 403 -1.90 -18.37 7.67
CA CYS A 403 -2.22 -19.70 7.17
C CYS A 403 -2.34 -20.78 8.27
N LEU A 404 -2.14 -20.43 9.56
CA LEU A 404 -2.32 -21.39 10.64
C LEU A 404 -3.77 -21.92 10.64
N PRO A 405 -3.96 -23.26 10.61
CA PRO A 405 -5.29 -23.84 10.65
C PRO A 405 -6.08 -23.37 11.88
N GLY A 406 -7.37 -23.11 11.72
CA GLY A 406 -8.24 -22.67 12.81
C GLY A 406 -8.19 -21.17 13.11
N LEU A 407 -7.25 -20.39 12.57
CA LEU A 407 -7.14 -18.96 12.85
C LEU A 407 -8.40 -18.18 12.44
N ALA A 408 -8.87 -18.36 11.20
CA ALA A 408 -10.11 -17.74 10.72
C ALA A 408 -11.37 -18.31 11.41
N GLY A 409 -11.28 -19.56 11.90
CA GLY A 409 -12.35 -20.29 12.56
C GLY A 409 -12.47 -20.02 14.06
N LYS A 410 -11.49 -19.34 14.68
CA LYS A 410 -11.54 -18.89 16.08
C LYS A 410 -12.53 -17.73 16.20
N LYS A 411 -13.80 -18.06 16.01
CA LYS A 411 -14.98 -17.26 16.35
C LYS A 411 -15.53 -17.80 17.65
N LYS A 412 -15.20 -17.14 18.76
CA LYS A 412 -15.96 -17.12 20.02
C LYS A 412 -15.31 -16.07 20.94
N LYS A 413 -16.10 -15.06 21.32
CA LYS A 413 -15.72 -13.80 22.02
C LYS A 413 -14.99 -12.74 21.20
N ILE A 414 -15.48 -12.45 20.00
CA ILE A 414 -15.61 -11.04 19.61
C ILE A 414 -17.11 -10.79 19.77
N GLU A 415 -17.55 -10.57 21.02
CA GLU A 415 -18.86 -9.98 21.23
C GLU A 415 -18.74 -8.55 20.72
N LEU A 416 -19.44 -8.30 19.60
CA LEU A 416 -19.73 -6.96 19.09
C LEU A 416 -20.87 -6.37 19.91
#